data_AF-A0A952L0R0-F1
#
_entry.id   AF-A0A952L0R0-F1
#
_cell.length_a   1.000
_cell.length_b   1.000
_cell.length_c   1.000
_cell.angle_alpha   90.00
_cell.angle_beta   90.00
_cell.angle_gamma   90.00
#
_symmetry.space_group_name_H-M   'P 1'
#
loop_
_entity.id
_entity.type
_entity.pdbx_description
1 polymer ?
#
loop_
_entity_poly.entity_id
_entity_poly.type
_entity_poly.pdbx_seq_one_letter_code
_entity_poly.pdbx_strand_id
1 'polypeptide(L)'
;MRTIISAAAVAASLCYPAAAALADEASGADGQQAPRRDIVVVGEKPATEIDNPPATAVETTAEQIATTTNAVTVEDTIKYFPSLIVRRRHIGDIQAPIATRTSGLGSSARSLIFADGAPLSTLIGNNNGSASPRWGLVTPEEIDHVEVLYGPFSAAYSGSSIGTVVNIVTRMPDKLEARLTALQSIERFSQYGTDITLPATQLSGSIGDRFGPLALFASATRTIANGQPLAYITAASAPAGTSGAFADLGRTGAPIKVLGAGGLEHHVQDTVKLKAALDLGDVA
;
A
#
# COMPACT_ATOMS: atom_id res chain seq x y z
N MET A 1 47.18 -52.50 -4.94
CA MET A 1 46.24 -53.57 -4.56
C MET A 1 44.86 -53.11 -5.01
N ARG A 2 44.30 -53.57 -6.15
CA ARG A 2 43.51 -54.82 -6.34
C ARG A 2 42.37 -54.89 -5.31
N THR A 3 41.06 -55.00 -5.59
CA THR A 3 40.24 -55.58 -6.69
C THR A 3 38.75 -55.27 -6.33
N ILE A 4 37.88 -54.68 -7.17
CA ILE A 4 36.87 -55.22 -8.14
C ILE A 4 35.83 -56.23 -7.56
N ILE A 5 34.53 -55.99 -7.86
CA ILE A 5 33.45 -56.87 -8.45
C ILE A 5 32.16 -55.99 -8.52
N SER A 6 31.50 -55.61 -9.63
CA SER A 6 31.04 -56.20 -10.92
C SER A 6 29.69 -56.94 -10.89
N ALA A 7 28.70 -56.45 -11.67
CA ALA A 7 27.76 -57.20 -12.55
C ALA A 7 26.63 -56.23 -13.05
N ALA A 8 26.54 -55.83 -14.33
CA ALA A 8 26.07 -56.54 -15.55
C ALA A 8 24.59 -56.18 -15.88
N ALA A 9 24.08 -55.97 -17.11
CA ALA A 9 24.60 -55.99 -18.48
C ALA A 9 23.49 -55.53 -19.49
N VAL A 10 23.88 -54.81 -20.58
CA VAL A 10 23.58 -55.00 -22.04
C VAL A 10 22.11 -54.85 -22.54
N ALA A 11 21.72 -54.26 -23.70
CA ALA A 11 22.26 -53.97 -25.06
C ALA A 11 21.52 -52.73 -25.65
N ALA A 12 22.02 -51.81 -26.51
CA ALA A 12 22.83 -51.80 -27.75
C ALA A 12 21.99 -51.74 -29.07
N SER A 13 22.08 -50.60 -29.78
CA SER A 13 21.89 -50.43 -31.24
C SER A 13 22.36 -49.01 -31.67
N LEU A 14 23.56 -48.85 -32.26
CA LEU A 14 23.90 -48.76 -33.72
C LEU A 14 23.36 -47.46 -34.37
N CYS A 15 24.13 -46.54 -34.98
CA CYS A 15 25.37 -46.61 -35.78
C CYS A 15 26.18 -45.28 -35.76
N TYR A 16 27.43 -45.38 -36.22
CA TYR A 16 28.61 -44.52 -36.01
C TYR A 16 28.87 -43.56 -37.24
N PRO A 17 30.05 -42.90 -37.43
CA PRO A 17 30.28 -41.44 -37.43
C PRO A 17 30.89 -40.90 -38.76
N ALA A 18 31.40 -39.67 -38.80
CA ALA A 18 32.74 -39.35 -39.34
C ALA A 18 33.08 -37.85 -39.20
N ALA A 19 34.28 -37.58 -38.70
CA ALA A 19 34.87 -36.25 -38.56
C ALA A 19 35.94 -36.00 -39.64
N ALA A 20 36.00 -34.73 -40.07
CA ALA A 20 37.11 -33.91 -40.60
C ALA A 20 38.29 -34.54 -41.39
N ALA A 21 38.61 -33.96 -42.56
CA ALA A 21 39.96 -33.50 -42.93
C ALA A 21 40.02 -32.72 -44.28
N LEU A 22 40.63 -31.52 -44.20
CA LEU A 22 41.61 -30.85 -45.09
C LEU A 22 41.47 -30.81 -46.65
N ALA A 23 41.42 -29.56 -47.13
CA ALA A 23 42.27 -28.88 -48.12
C ALA A 23 42.38 -29.35 -49.61
N ASP A 24 42.15 -28.33 -50.45
CA ASP A 24 42.69 -28.00 -51.79
C ASP A 24 42.34 -28.88 -52.99
N GLU A 25 41.71 -28.26 -53.99
CA GLU A 25 41.91 -28.47 -55.43
C GLU A 25 41.10 -27.38 -56.19
N ALA A 26 41.69 -26.90 -57.28
CA ALA A 26 41.35 -25.65 -57.94
C ALA A 26 40.35 -25.80 -59.11
N SER A 27 39.78 -24.65 -59.48
CA SER A 27 39.31 -24.24 -60.83
C SER A 27 38.02 -24.83 -61.42
N GLY A 28 37.06 -23.94 -61.76
CA GLY A 28 36.07 -24.21 -62.82
C GLY A 28 34.72 -23.48 -62.73
N ALA A 29 34.67 -22.26 -63.24
CA ALA A 29 33.56 -21.54 -63.93
C ALA A 29 32.08 -21.58 -63.46
N ASP A 30 31.56 -20.35 -63.32
CA ASP A 30 30.23 -19.79 -63.64
C ASP A 30 28.95 -20.18 -62.87
N GLY A 31 28.51 -19.24 -62.04
CA GLY A 31 27.14 -19.14 -61.50
C GLY A 31 27.01 -17.95 -60.54
N GLN A 32 26.70 -16.77 -61.07
CA GLN A 32 26.52 -15.51 -60.31
C GLN A 32 25.47 -15.67 -59.19
N GLN A 33 25.88 -15.88 -57.94
CA GLN A 33 25.01 -15.79 -56.76
C GLN A 33 25.07 -14.37 -56.20
N ALA A 34 23.92 -13.70 -56.18
CA ALA A 34 23.74 -12.38 -55.59
C ALA A 34 24.22 -12.38 -54.11
N PRO A 35 24.86 -11.30 -53.62
CA PRO A 35 25.41 -11.28 -52.28
C PRO A 35 24.28 -11.46 -51.24
N ARG A 36 24.40 -12.49 -50.39
CA ARG A 36 23.59 -12.63 -49.18
C ARG A 36 23.80 -11.38 -48.35
N ARG A 37 22.75 -10.57 -48.21
CA ARG A 37 22.71 -9.47 -47.25
C ARG A 37 22.44 -10.09 -45.89
N ASP A 38 23.47 -10.14 -45.06
CA ASP A 38 23.31 -10.43 -43.64
C ASP A 38 22.53 -9.26 -43.01
N ILE A 39 21.32 -9.54 -42.52
CA ILE A 39 20.50 -8.56 -41.80
C ILE A 39 20.86 -8.66 -40.33
N VAL A 40 21.70 -7.74 -39.85
CA VAL A 40 21.93 -7.54 -38.42
C VAL A 40 20.81 -6.65 -37.90
N VAL A 41 19.88 -7.25 -37.15
CA VAL A 41 18.84 -6.50 -36.43
C VAL A 41 19.45 -6.00 -35.12
N VAL A 42 19.83 -4.73 -35.07
CA VAL A 42 20.17 -4.05 -33.82
C VAL A 42 18.87 -3.50 -33.25
N GLY A 43 18.34 -4.18 -32.23
CA GLY A 43 17.21 -3.68 -31.46
C GLY A 43 17.70 -2.57 -30.52
N GLU A 44 17.47 -1.32 -30.89
CA GLU A 44 17.58 -0.22 -29.95
C GLU A 44 16.39 -0.32 -28.99
N LYS A 45 16.65 -0.56 -27.69
CA LYS A 45 15.64 -0.38 -26.64
C LYS A 45 15.61 1.12 -26.39
N PRO A 46 14.59 1.86 -26.86
CA PRO A 46 14.53 3.27 -26.56
C PRO A 46 14.44 3.42 -25.04
N ALA A 47 15.34 4.22 -24.47
CA ALA A 47 15.30 4.63 -23.07
C ALA A 47 14.23 5.71 -22.84
N THR A 48 13.11 5.65 -23.57
CA THR A 48 11.96 6.46 -23.26
C THR A 48 11.29 5.83 -22.07
N GLU A 49 11.46 6.49 -20.92
CA GLU A 49 10.42 6.51 -19.89
C GLU A 49 9.07 6.61 -20.61
N ILE A 50 8.13 5.72 -20.30
CA ILE A 50 6.82 5.72 -20.97
C ILE A 50 6.17 7.05 -20.58
N ASP A 51 6.33 8.06 -21.43
CA ASP A 51 5.97 9.48 -21.22
C ASP A 51 4.45 9.70 -21.05
N ASN A 52 3.68 8.60 -21.07
CA ASN A 52 2.28 8.57 -20.72
C ASN A 52 1.93 7.10 -20.42
N PRO A 53 2.10 6.60 -19.18
CA PRO A 53 1.51 5.31 -18.85
C PRO A 53 0.02 5.40 -19.19
N PRO A 54 -0.62 4.33 -19.72
CA PRO A 54 -2.07 4.35 -19.99
C PRO A 54 -2.94 4.52 -18.71
N ALA A 55 -2.27 4.73 -17.57
CA ALA A 55 -2.80 4.98 -16.25
C ALA A 55 -3.16 6.44 -16.06
N THR A 56 -4.35 6.72 -15.56
CA THR A 56 -4.55 7.98 -14.84
C THR A 56 -3.76 7.89 -13.54
N ALA A 57 -2.79 8.78 -13.36
CA ALA A 57 -2.02 8.92 -12.14
C ALA A 57 -2.25 10.32 -11.57
N VAL A 58 -2.26 10.42 -10.24
CA VAL A 58 -2.23 11.70 -9.52
C VAL A 58 -1.16 11.61 -8.46
N GLU A 59 -0.46 12.71 -8.23
CA GLU A 59 0.56 12.84 -7.21
C GLU A 59 0.24 14.03 -6.32
N THR A 60 0.66 13.97 -5.06
CA THR A 60 0.70 15.13 -4.17
C THR A 60 1.99 15.12 -3.36
N THR A 61 2.73 16.22 -3.44
CA THR A 61 4.02 16.39 -2.75
C THR A 61 3.86 16.82 -1.29
N ALA A 62 4.91 16.69 -0.49
CA ALA A 62 4.95 17.12 0.91
C ALA A 62 4.56 18.60 1.08
N GLU A 63 5.01 19.47 0.17
CA GLU A 63 4.65 20.90 0.19
C GLU A 63 3.15 21.12 -0.07
N GLN A 64 2.59 20.39 -1.04
CA GLN A 64 1.15 20.44 -1.31
C GLN A 64 0.34 19.87 -0.14
N ILE A 65 0.77 18.77 0.47
CA ILE A 65 0.14 18.20 1.68
C ILE A 65 0.13 19.23 2.81
N ALA A 66 1.26 19.91 3.05
CA ALA A 66 1.40 20.90 4.11
C ALA A 66 0.50 22.13 3.90
N THR A 67 0.34 22.58 2.66
CA THR A 67 -0.40 23.81 2.33
C THR A 67 -1.90 23.59 2.13
N THR A 68 -2.31 22.43 1.62
CA THR A 68 -3.72 22.17 1.23
C THR A 68 -4.47 21.29 2.23
N THR A 69 -3.80 20.29 2.81
CA THR A 69 -4.44 19.26 3.62
C THR A 69 -4.21 19.46 5.11
N ASN A 70 -3.03 19.96 5.50
CA ASN A 70 -2.56 19.95 6.88
C ASN A 70 -2.71 18.55 7.50
N ALA A 71 -2.11 17.55 6.85
CA ALA A 71 -2.28 16.16 7.21
C ALA A 71 -1.76 15.88 8.63
N VAL A 72 -2.66 15.37 9.48
CA VAL A 72 -2.33 14.94 10.85
C VAL A 72 -2.09 13.44 10.90
N THR A 73 -2.76 12.70 10.03
CA THR A 73 -2.58 11.26 9.83
C THR A 73 -2.17 10.98 8.39
N VAL A 74 -1.56 9.81 8.11
CA VAL A 74 -1.10 9.47 6.75
C VAL A 74 -2.27 9.38 5.78
N GLU A 75 -3.42 8.90 6.26
CA GLU A 75 -4.69 8.81 5.55
C GLU A 75 -5.16 10.16 5.01
N ASP A 76 -4.84 11.27 5.70
CA ASP A 76 -5.25 12.60 5.27
C ASP A 76 -4.54 13.02 3.98
N THR A 77 -3.33 12.51 3.71
CA THR A 77 -2.52 12.90 2.54
C THR A 77 -3.24 12.63 1.22
N ILE A 78 -4.09 11.61 1.18
CA ILE A 78 -4.88 11.24 -0.01
C ILE A 78 -6.34 11.71 0.05
N LYS A 79 -6.72 12.51 1.06
CA LYS A 79 -8.12 12.94 1.29
C LYS A 79 -8.74 13.67 0.10
N TYR A 80 -7.95 14.45 -0.63
CA TYR A 80 -8.41 15.26 -1.76
C TYR A 80 -8.13 14.64 -3.13
N PHE A 81 -7.64 13.40 -3.16
CA PHE A 81 -7.46 12.69 -4.42
C PHE A 81 -8.83 12.39 -5.06
N PRO A 82 -8.98 12.58 -6.37
CA PRO A 82 -10.25 12.34 -7.04
C PRO A 82 -10.63 10.86 -6.97
N SER A 83 -11.93 10.56 -6.93
CA SER A 83 -12.46 9.18 -7.00
C SER A 83 -11.93 8.20 -5.93
N LEU A 84 -11.37 8.72 -4.83
CA LEU A 84 -10.96 7.97 -3.65
C LEU A 84 -11.74 8.42 -2.43
N ILE A 85 -11.96 7.48 -1.51
CA ILE A 85 -12.42 7.78 -0.17
C ILE A 85 -11.63 6.92 0.82
N VAL A 86 -11.06 7.57 1.83
CA VAL A 86 -10.55 6.90 3.02
C VAL A 86 -11.60 7.03 4.09
N ARG A 87 -12.13 5.89 4.56
CA ARG A 87 -13.21 5.90 5.54
C ARG A 87 -12.66 5.75 6.94
N ARG A 88 -12.54 6.86 7.66
CA ARG A 88 -12.34 6.89 9.11
C ARG A 88 -13.67 7.19 9.80
N ARG A 89 -13.90 6.59 10.96
CA ARG A 89 -15.11 6.82 11.77
C ARG A 89 -14.88 7.86 12.86
N HIS A 90 -13.68 7.91 13.42
CA HIS A 90 -13.24 8.86 14.45
C HIS A 90 -11.72 9.03 14.43
N ILE A 91 -11.20 9.94 15.25
CA ILE A 91 -9.76 10.08 15.48
C ILE A 91 -9.23 8.81 16.16
N GLY A 92 -8.04 8.34 15.75
CA GLY A 92 -7.47 7.09 16.23
C GLY A 92 -8.12 5.83 15.65
N ASP A 93 -9.05 5.96 14.70
CA ASP A 93 -9.63 4.78 14.04
C ASP A 93 -8.60 4.08 13.15
N ILE A 94 -8.13 2.91 13.58
CA ILE A 94 -7.22 2.05 12.80
C ILE A 94 -7.92 1.28 11.68
N GLN A 95 -9.25 1.36 11.58
CA GLN A 95 -10.04 0.70 10.55
C GLN A 95 -10.36 1.66 9.40
N ALA A 96 -9.31 2.09 8.69
CA ALA A 96 -9.39 3.05 7.60
C ALA A 96 -9.19 2.40 6.21
N PRO A 97 -10.16 1.59 5.70
CA PRO A 97 -10.07 1.06 4.34
C PRO A 97 -10.28 2.18 3.31
N ILE A 98 -9.72 1.97 2.12
CA ILE A 98 -9.96 2.83 0.97
C ILE A 98 -11.04 2.23 0.08
N ALA A 99 -11.84 3.10 -0.53
CA ALA A 99 -12.72 2.75 -1.63
C ALA A 99 -12.47 3.65 -2.83
N THR A 100 -12.79 3.11 -4.00
CA THR A 100 -12.59 3.74 -5.30
C THR A 100 -13.92 3.82 -6.04
N ARG A 101 -13.92 4.43 -7.22
CA ARG A 101 -15.06 4.41 -8.15
C ARG A 101 -15.61 3.00 -8.43
N THR A 102 -14.77 1.97 -8.44
CA THR A 102 -15.14 0.61 -8.84
C THR A 102 -15.24 -0.38 -7.69
N SER A 103 -14.78 -0.02 -6.49
CA SER A 103 -14.78 -0.89 -5.31
C SER A 103 -15.17 -0.13 -4.05
N GLY A 104 -16.21 -0.61 -3.36
CA GLY A 104 -16.67 -0.03 -2.10
C GLY A 104 -15.80 -0.44 -0.90
N LEU A 105 -16.11 0.13 0.27
CA LEU A 105 -15.31 -0.03 1.51
C LEU A 105 -15.24 -1.48 2.03
N GLY A 106 -16.20 -2.32 1.67
CA GLY A 106 -16.15 -3.76 1.98
C GLY A 106 -15.20 -4.55 1.07
N SER A 107 -14.57 -3.89 0.09
CA SER A 107 -13.60 -4.49 -0.84
C SER A 107 -12.18 -3.96 -0.66
N SER A 108 -11.71 -3.86 0.59
CA SER A 108 -10.42 -3.25 0.94
C SER A 108 -9.20 -3.88 0.26
N ALA A 109 -9.19 -5.19 -0.01
CA ALA A 109 -8.05 -5.88 -0.62
C ALA A 109 -7.95 -5.71 -2.15
N ARG A 110 -8.87 -4.98 -2.77
CA ARG A 110 -8.83 -4.66 -4.21
C ARG A 110 -7.98 -3.44 -4.54
N SER A 111 -7.70 -2.64 -3.52
CA SER A 111 -6.92 -1.41 -3.66
C SER A 111 -5.74 -1.51 -2.71
N LEU A 112 -4.53 -1.47 -3.26
CA LEU A 112 -3.33 -1.74 -2.49
C LEU A 112 -2.63 -0.43 -2.14
N ILE A 113 -2.16 -0.34 -0.91
CA ILE A 113 -1.33 0.76 -0.43
C ILE A 113 0.05 0.19 -0.12
N PHE A 114 1.06 0.89 -0.60
CA PHE A 114 2.47 0.60 -0.37
C PHE A 114 3.16 1.80 0.27
N ALA A 115 4.20 1.52 1.02
CA ALA A 115 5.17 2.51 1.46
C ALA A 115 6.56 2.02 1.08
N ASP A 116 7.29 2.80 0.26
CA ASP A 116 8.62 2.43 -0.26
C ASP A 116 8.66 1.02 -0.87
N GLY A 117 7.59 0.63 -1.58
CA GLY A 117 7.42 -0.70 -2.18
C GLY A 117 6.95 -1.81 -1.23
N ALA A 118 6.93 -1.58 0.09
CA ALA A 118 6.40 -2.53 1.06
C ALA A 118 4.87 -2.43 1.19
N PRO A 119 4.11 -3.53 1.15
CA PRO A 119 2.65 -3.48 1.23
C PRO A 119 2.18 -3.12 2.65
N LEU A 120 1.37 -2.06 2.75
CA LEU A 120 0.62 -1.72 3.97
C LEU A 120 -0.76 -2.38 4.02
N SER A 121 -1.33 -2.71 2.86
CA SER A 121 -2.64 -3.38 2.77
C SER A 121 -2.59 -4.84 3.22
N THR A 122 -3.55 -5.24 4.05
CA THR A 122 -3.80 -6.65 4.38
C THR A 122 -4.51 -7.38 3.23
N LEU A 123 -3.87 -8.42 2.70
CA LEU A 123 -4.42 -9.24 1.60
C LEU A 123 -5.29 -10.42 2.08
N ILE A 124 -5.32 -10.71 3.38
CA ILE A 124 -5.99 -11.89 3.98
C ILE A 124 -7.46 -11.59 4.34
N GLY A 125 -8.00 -10.44 3.97
CA GLY A 125 -9.40 -10.11 4.21
C GLY A 125 -9.92 -9.03 3.28
N ASN A 126 -11.22 -9.03 3.06
CA ASN A 126 -11.90 -8.05 2.20
C ASN A 126 -13.13 -7.53 2.95
N ASN A 127 -12.90 -6.53 3.80
CA ASN A 127 -13.93 -5.98 4.70
C ASN A 127 -13.56 -4.55 5.14
N ASN A 128 -14.43 -3.91 5.91
CA ASN A 128 -14.25 -2.55 6.41
C ASN A 128 -14.00 -2.48 7.93
N GLY A 129 -13.48 -3.56 8.51
CA GLY A 129 -13.17 -3.70 9.93
C GLY A 129 -11.72 -4.15 10.13
N SER A 130 -11.50 -5.46 10.19
CA SER A 130 -10.20 -6.06 10.52
C SER A 130 -9.17 -6.08 9.38
N ALA A 131 -9.58 -5.83 8.14
CA ALA A 131 -8.72 -5.90 6.95
C ALA A 131 -8.36 -4.51 6.39
N SER A 132 -8.11 -3.55 7.28
CA SER A 132 -7.70 -2.20 6.92
C SER A 132 -6.18 -2.08 6.78
N PRO A 133 -5.68 -1.21 5.89
CA PRO A 133 -4.25 -0.96 5.72
C PRO A 133 -3.57 -0.49 7.01
N ARG A 134 -2.31 -0.86 7.19
CA ARG A 134 -1.49 -0.47 8.35
C ARG A 134 -0.85 0.90 8.15
N TRP A 135 -1.68 1.94 8.11
CA TRP A 135 -1.25 3.33 7.91
C TRP A 135 -0.21 3.80 8.93
N GLY A 136 -0.32 3.35 10.18
CA GLY A 136 0.60 3.72 11.27
C GLY A 136 2.04 3.21 11.13
N LEU A 137 2.40 2.51 10.05
CA LEU A 137 3.80 2.17 9.73
C LEU A 137 4.56 3.32 9.06
N VAL A 138 3.84 4.35 8.62
CA VAL A 138 4.39 5.59 8.06
C VAL A 138 3.93 6.75 8.94
N THR A 139 4.76 7.77 9.02
CA THR A 139 4.43 9.04 9.67
C THR A 139 4.25 10.13 8.61
N PRO A 140 3.32 11.09 8.76
CA PRO A 140 3.16 12.16 7.77
C PRO A 140 4.45 12.96 7.52
N GLU A 141 5.29 13.09 8.55
CA GLU A 141 6.49 13.92 8.53
C GLU A 141 7.64 13.38 7.66
N GLU A 142 7.67 12.08 7.37
CA GLU A 142 8.69 11.47 6.51
C GLU A 142 8.23 11.34 5.04
N ILE A 143 6.99 11.70 4.72
CA ILE A 143 6.45 11.57 3.37
C ILE A 143 7.10 12.62 2.48
N ASP A 144 7.62 12.17 1.34
CA ASP A 144 8.09 13.05 0.27
C ASP A 144 6.93 13.40 -0.67
N HIS A 145 6.25 12.37 -1.18
CA HIS A 145 5.05 12.49 -1.98
C HIS A 145 4.22 11.21 -1.88
N VAL A 146 2.96 11.32 -2.28
CA VAL A 146 2.06 10.18 -2.44
C VAL A 146 1.54 10.17 -3.86
N GLU A 147 1.63 9.00 -4.50
CA GLU A 147 1.12 8.77 -5.85
C GLU A 147 -0.02 7.77 -5.82
N VAL A 148 -1.00 7.97 -6.70
CA VAL A 148 -2.13 7.07 -6.88
C VAL A 148 -2.27 6.73 -8.34
N LEU A 149 -2.25 5.43 -8.61
CA LEU A 149 -2.50 4.85 -9.93
C LEU A 149 -3.94 4.31 -9.96
N TYR A 150 -4.78 4.87 -10.81
CA TYR A 150 -6.20 4.49 -10.91
C TYR A 150 -6.42 3.38 -11.93
N GLY A 151 -6.93 2.23 -11.49
CA GLY A 151 -7.21 1.08 -12.33
C GLY A 151 -6.37 -0.16 -11.98
N PRO A 152 -6.40 -1.18 -12.86
CA PRO A 152 -5.73 -2.44 -12.62
C PRO A 152 -4.23 -2.34 -12.94
N PHE A 153 -3.38 -2.45 -11.92
CA PHE A 153 -1.91 -2.42 -12.06
C PHE A 153 -1.22 -3.70 -11.59
N SER A 154 -1.92 -4.83 -11.66
CA SER A 154 -1.44 -6.16 -11.26
C SER A 154 -0.21 -6.70 -12.00
N ALA A 155 0.28 -6.01 -13.04
CA ALA A 155 1.51 -6.36 -13.74
C ALA A 155 2.75 -5.66 -13.15
N ALA A 156 2.60 -4.41 -12.70
CA ALA A 156 3.66 -3.65 -12.05
C ALA A 156 3.63 -3.83 -10.52
N TYR A 157 2.45 -4.09 -9.97
CA TYR A 157 2.19 -4.35 -8.56
C TYR A 157 1.57 -5.74 -8.38
N SER A 158 1.38 -6.15 -7.13
CA SER A 158 0.79 -7.45 -6.78
C SER A 158 -0.55 -7.72 -7.51
N GLY A 159 -0.82 -9.00 -7.78
CA GLY A 159 -1.99 -9.49 -8.53
C GLY A 159 -3.35 -8.98 -8.05
N SER A 160 -3.47 -8.59 -6.78
CA SER A 160 -4.69 -8.08 -6.16
C SER A 160 -5.00 -6.59 -6.46
N SER A 161 -4.14 -5.90 -7.21
CA SER A 161 -4.25 -4.46 -7.52
C SER A 161 -5.26 -4.14 -8.64
N ILE A 162 -6.53 -4.53 -8.46
CA ILE A 162 -7.57 -4.35 -9.49
C ILE A 162 -8.22 -2.96 -9.47
N GLY A 163 -8.27 -2.31 -8.30
CA GLY A 163 -8.97 -1.04 -8.10
C GLY A 163 -8.07 0.16 -8.28
N THR A 164 -7.09 0.31 -7.38
CA THR A 164 -6.07 1.36 -7.42
C THR A 164 -4.84 0.89 -6.67
N VAL A 165 -3.71 1.54 -6.94
CA VAL A 165 -2.49 1.43 -6.15
C VAL A 165 -2.16 2.81 -5.59
N VAL A 166 -1.95 2.88 -4.28
CA VAL A 166 -1.44 4.07 -3.60
C VAL A 166 0.00 3.77 -3.20
N ASN A 167 0.98 4.54 -3.67
CA ASN A 167 2.33 4.43 -3.15
C ASN A 167 2.68 5.68 -2.37
N ILE A 168 3.20 5.44 -1.18
CA ILE A 168 3.74 6.46 -0.32
C ILE A 168 5.25 6.36 -0.45
N VAL A 169 5.87 7.44 -0.92
CA VAL A 169 7.32 7.54 -1.02
C VAL A 169 7.81 8.36 0.18
N THR A 170 8.72 7.79 0.94
CA THR A 170 9.31 8.47 2.10
C THR A 170 10.69 9.00 1.78
N ARG A 171 11.04 10.13 2.41
CA ARG A 171 12.38 10.74 2.32
C ARG A 171 13.19 10.52 3.59
N MET A 172 14.49 10.73 3.45
CA MET A 172 15.41 10.94 4.55
C MET A 172 15.76 12.44 4.65
N PRO A 173 16.06 12.96 5.83
CA PRO A 173 16.45 14.36 6.02
C PRO A 173 17.78 14.66 5.32
N ASP A 174 17.90 15.85 4.74
CA ASP A 174 19.17 16.35 4.17
C ASP A 174 19.94 17.28 5.11
N LYS A 175 19.25 17.83 6.10
CA LYS A 175 19.77 18.71 7.14
C LYS A 175 18.93 18.49 8.39
N LEU A 176 19.43 18.98 9.53
CA LEU A 176 18.69 18.96 10.78
C LEU A 176 17.29 19.57 10.60
N GLU A 177 16.28 18.73 10.77
CA GLU A 177 14.88 19.11 10.81
C GLU A 177 14.19 18.46 12.00
N ALA A 178 13.28 19.20 12.61
CA ALA A 178 12.46 18.71 13.71
C ALA A 178 11.05 19.27 13.58
N ARG A 179 10.06 18.44 13.91
CA ARG A 179 8.66 18.83 13.88
C ARG A 179 7.95 18.34 15.13
N LEU A 180 7.07 19.17 15.65
CA LEU A 180 6.18 18.84 16.76
C LEU A 180 4.76 19.25 16.39
N THR A 181 3.83 18.32 16.51
CA THR A 181 2.42 18.50 16.18
C THR A 181 1.58 18.10 17.39
N ALA A 182 0.64 18.97 17.78
CA ALA A 182 -0.34 18.67 18.82
C ALA A 182 -1.74 18.92 18.25
N LEU A 183 -2.62 17.93 18.40
CA LEU A 183 -4.03 18.01 18.02
C LEU A 183 -4.90 17.75 19.25
N GLN A 184 -5.93 18.57 19.41
CA GLN A 184 -7.03 18.33 20.34
C GLN A 184 -8.36 18.49 19.59
N SER A 185 -9.25 17.52 19.77
CA SER A 185 -10.62 17.53 19.26
C SER A 185 -11.58 17.21 20.38
N ILE A 186 -12.76 17.84 20.35
CA ILE A 186 -13.83 17.60 21.31
C ILE A 186 -15.11 17.41 20.50
N GLU A 187 -15.67 16.21 20.58
CA GLU A 187 -16.98 15.89 20.01
C GLU A 187 -18.01 15.75 21.13
N ARG A 188 -19.23 16.21 20.90
CA ARG A 188 -20.38 15.88 21.76
C ARG A 188 -21.37 15.05 20.98
N PHE A 189 -21.70 13.89 21.53
CA PHE A 189 -22.62 12.95 20.92
C PHE A 189 -23.88 12.83 21.76
N SER A 190 -25.04 13.08 21.15
CA SER A 190 -26.35 13.01 21.81
C SER A 190 -27.39 12.30 20.94
N GLN A 191 -27.61 11.01 21.18
CA GLN A 191 -28.65 10.24 20.49
C GLN A 191 -29.17 9.06 21.34
N TYR A 192 -30.49 8.78 21.27
CA TYR A 192 -31.16 7.68 21.98
C TYR A 192 -30.74 7.54 23.46
N GLY A 193 -30.78 8.65 24.20
CA GLY A 193 -30.44 8.69 25.63
C GLY A 193 -28.95 8.62 25.96
N THR A 194 -28.07 8.50 24.96
CA THR A 194 -26.63 8.69 25.13
C THR A 194 -26.34 10.19 25.06
N ASP A 195 -25.70 10.78 26.08
CA ASP A 195 -25.13 12.14 26.05
C ASP A 195 -23.71 12.05 26.61
N ILE A 196 -22.72 12.08 25.71
CA ILE A 196 -21.31 11.92 26.06
C ILE A 196 -20.44 12.94 25.33
N THR A 197 -19.35 13.33 25.99
CA THR A 197 -18.29 14.14 25.40
C THR A 197 -17.09 13.25 25.12
N LEU A 198 -16.56 13.33 23.90
CA LEU A 198 -15.55 12.46 23.34
C LEU A 198 -14.32 13.31 22.98
N PRO A 199 -13.41 13.54 23.94
CA PRO A 199 -12.15 14.19 23.65
C PRO A 199 -11.22 13.23 22.92
N ALA A 200 -10.47 13.77 21.97
CA ALA A 200 -9.35 13.11 21.31
C ALA A 200 -8.13 14.02 21.32
N THR A 201 -6.98 13.44 21.64
CA THR A 201 -5.69 14.13 21.69
C THR A 201 -4.65 13.33 20.93
N GLN A 202 -3.83 14.02 20.14
CA GLN A 202 -2.67 13.41 19.51
C GLN A 202 -1.46 14.33 19.68
N LEU A 203 -0.33 13.73 20.02
CA LEU A 203 0.97 14.38 20.09
C LEU A 203 1.95 13.60 19.21
N SER A 204 2.52 14.26 18.22
CA SER A 204 3.50 13.69 17.29
C SER A 204 4.75 14.53 17.27
N GLY A 205 5.91 13.88 17.23
CA GLY A 205 7.20 14.52 17.08
C GLY A 205 8.10 13.75 16.14
N SER A 206 8.88 14.46 15.34
CA SER A 206 9.93 13.88 14.51
C SER A 206 11.21 14.71 14.60
N ILE A 207 12.34 14.04 14.44
CA ILE A 207 13.66 14.65 14.33
C ILE A 207 14.50 13.85 13.34
N GLY A 208 15.24 14.55 12.51
CA GLY A 208 16.13 13.93 11.54
C GLY A 208 17.30 14.83 11.22
N ASP A 209 18.45 14.22 10.89
CA ASP A 209 19.65 14.93 10.48
C ASP A 209 20.50 14.04 9.56
N ARG A 210 21.40 14.68 8.80
CA ARG A 210 22.35 14.03 7.91
C ARG A 210 23.78 14.38 8.30
N PHE A 211 24.55 13.35 8.59
CA PHE A 211 25.96 13.40 8.97
C PHE A 211 26.81 12.83 7.83
N GLY A 212 27.04 13.64 6.78
CA GLY A 212 27.73 13.19 5.58
C GLY A 212 26.94 12.09 4.86
N PRO A 213 27.49 10.87 4.70
CA PRO A 213 26.77 9.76 4.05
C PRO A 213 25.67 9.15 4.93
N LEU A 214 25.65 9.40 6.23
CA LEU A 214 24.67 8.81 7.14
C LEU A 214 23.51 9.78 7.39
N ALA A 215 22.28 9.42 6.99
CA ALA A 215 21.06 10.11 7.39
C ALA A 215 20.32 9.30 8.46
N LEU A 216 19.83 9.97 9.50
CA LEU A 216 19.06 9.38 10.58
C LEU A 216 17.73 10.10 10.74
N PHE A 217 16.66 9.36 11.00
CA PHE A 217 15.35 9.89 11.27
C PHE A 217 14.67 9.10 12.39
N ALA A 218 13.99 9.81 13.28
CA ALA A 218 13.19 9.24 14.35
C ALA A 218 11.85 9.98 14.44
N SER A 219 10.78 9.23 14.69
CA SER A 219 9.47 9.80 14.98
C SER A 219 8.73 9.02 16.05
N ALA A 220 7.89 9.74 16.80
CA ALA A 220 7.03 9.18 17.83
C ALA A 220 5.68 9.90 17.83
N THR A 221 4.61 9.12 17.87
CA THR A 221 3.23 9.61 17.94
C THR A 221 2.46 8.87 19.01
N ARG A 222 1.78 9.62 19.88
CA ARG A 222 0.78 9.10 20.83
C ARG A 222 -0.58 9.66 20.49
N THR A 223 -1.56 8.79 20.28
CA THR A 223 -2.97 9.14 20.07
C THR A 223 -3.81 8.53 21.19
N ILE A 224 -4.61 9.36 21.85
CA ILE A 224 -5.62 8.93 22.82
C ILE A 224 -6.95 9.50 22.35
N ALA A 225 -7.92 8.65 22.05
CA ALA A 225 -9.21 9.07 21.51
C ALA A 225 -10.33 8.20 22.06
N ASN A 226 -11.50 8.82 22.25
CA ASN A 226 -12.75 8.11 22.49
C ASN A 226 -13.61 8.23 21.23
N GLY A 227 -14.07 7.10 20.70
CA GLY A 227 -14.94 7.05 19.53
C GLY A 227 -16.42 7.16 19.93
N GLN A 228 -17.21 7.82 19.08
CA GLN A 228 -18.66 7.82 19.21
C GLN A 228 -19.23 6.42 18.92
N PRO A 229 -20.45 6.10 19.44
CA PRO A 229 -21.10 4.83 19.13
C PRO A 229 -21.15 4.54 17.64
N LEU A 230 -20.63 3.39 17.24
CA LEU A 230 -20.57 2.97 15.84
C LEU A 230 -21.76 2.11 15.42
N ALA A 231 -22.57 1.67 16.38
CA ALA A 231 -23.77 0.90 16.15
C ALA A 231 -24.86 1.24 17.17
N TYR A 232 -26.10 0.98 16.78
CA TYR A 232 -27.24 0.94 17.68
C TYR A 232 -27.72 -0.50 17.81
N ILE A 233 -27.95 -0.93 19.05
CA ILE A 233 -28.58 -2.22 19.32
C ILE A 233 -30.08 -2.04 19.13
N THR A 234 -30.65 -2.78 18.18
CA THR A 234 -32.07 -2.64 17.80
C THR A 234 -32.80 -3.97 17.89
N ALA A 235 -34.10 -3.91 18.13
CA ALA A 235 -35.00 -5.06 18.15
C ALA A 235 -36.36 -4.69 17.54
N ALA A 236 -37.15 -5.68 17.10
CA ALA A 236 -38.49 -5.44 16.59
C ALA A 236 -39.46 -4.95 17.68
N SER A 237 -39.24 -5.36 18.92
CA SER A 237 -39.98 -4.91 20.10
C SER A 237 -39.05 -4.81 21.31
N ALA A 238 -39.45 -4.05 22.32
CA ALA A 238 -38.68 -3.94 23.56
C ALA A 238 -38.81 -5.27 24.34
N PRO A 239 -37.71 -5.82 24.90
CA PRO A 239 -37.80 -7.02 25.73
C PRO A 239 -38.78 -6.87 26.90
N ALA A 240 -39.45 -7.95 27.28
CA ALA A 240 -40.44 -7.93 28.36
C ALA A 240 -39.83 -7.41 29.68
N GLY A 241 -40.55 -6.54 30.39
CA GLY A 241 -40.08 -5.96 31.64
C GLY A 241 -39.01 -4.87 31.50
N THR A 242 -38.70 -4.41 30.27
CA THR A 242 -37.75 -3.32 30.04
C THR A 242 -38.46 -2.01 29.72
N SER A 243 -37.89 -0.90 30.19
CA SER A 243 -38.32 0.47 29.89
C SER A 243 -37.14 1.28 29.33
N GLY A 244 -37.41 2.36 28.60
CA GLY A 244 -36.37 3.26 28.07
C GLY A 244 -35.93 2.98 26.63
N ALA A 245 -36.55 2.02 25.94
CA ALA A 245 -36.32 1.81 24.52
C ALA A 245 -36.93 2.93 23.66
N PHE A 246 -36.19 3.42 22.68
CA PHE A 246 -36.64 4.49 21.79
C PHE A 246 -37.32 3.87 20.56
N ALA A 247 -38.50 4.38 20.19
CA ALA A 247 -39.17 3.96 18.97
C ALA A 247 -38.52 4.62 17.74
N ASP A 248 -38.24 3.85 16.70
CA ASP A 248 -37.73 4.38 15.43
C ASP A 248 -38.09 3.45 14.26
N LEU A 249 -37.63 3.78 13.06
CA LEU A 249 -37.77 2.97 11.85
C LEU A 249 -36.43 2.35 11.44
N GLY A 250 -36.47 1.07 11.08
CA GLY A 250 -35.32 0.36 10.56
C GLY A 250 -35.00 0.75 9.11
N ARG A 251 -33.91 0.20 8.57
CA ARG A 251 -33.47 0.44 7.18
C ARG A 251 -34.52 0.07 6.11
N THR A 252 -35.45 -0.81 6.44
CA THR A 252 -36.56 -1.24 5.57
C THR A 252 -37.84 -0.43 5.79
N GLY A 253 -37.83 0.57 6.68
CA GLY A 253 -39.02 1.32 7.08
C GLY A 253 -39.92 0.60 8.09
N ALA A 254 -39.57 -0.61 8.52
CA ALA A 254 -40.32 -1.32 9.55
C ALA A 254 -40.08 -0.71 10.95
N PRO A 255 -41.09 -0.65 11.83
CA PRO A 255 -40.91 -0.19 13.21
C PRO A 255 -39.88 -1.02 13.96
N ILE A 256 -38.99 -0.35 14.69
CA ILE A 256 -37.99 -0.93 15.57
C ILE A 256 -37.97 -0.22 16.92
N LYS A 257 -37.27 -0.84 17.87
CA LYS A 257 -36.88 -0.27 19.15
C LYS A 257 -35.36 -0.19 19.22
N VAL A 258 -34.83 1.00 19.45
CA VAL A 258 -33.42 1.21 19.79
C VAL A 258 -33.25 0.98 21.30
N LEU A 259 -32.44 -0.02 21.63
CA LEU A 259 -32.21 -0.48 22.99
C LEU A 259 -30.95 0.13 23.63
N GLY A 260 -30.01 0.58 22.81
CA GLY A 260 -28.80 1.22 23.30
C GLY A 260 -27.74 1.46 22.22
N ALA A 261 -26.65 2.10 22.64
CA ALA A 261 -25.45 2.31 21.85
C ALA A 261 -24.51 1.09 21.90
N GLY A 262 -23.79 0.83 20.82
CA GLY A 262 -22.80 -0.24 20.71
C GLY A 262 -21.58 0.22 19.91
N GLY A 263 -20.50 -0.56 19.98
CA GLY A 263 -19.23 -0.21 19.34
C GLY A 263 -18.58 1.05 19.95
N LEU A 264 -18.71 1.22 21.26
CA LEU A 264 -17.97 2.22 22.03
C LEU A 264 -16.49 1.83 22.04
N GLU A 265 -15.62 2.79 21.72
CA GLU A 265 -14.19 2.53 21.60
C GLU A 265 -13.39 3.56 22.40
N HIS A 266 -12.47 3.07 23.24
CA HIS A 266 -11.39 3.85 23.80
C HIS A 266 -10.09 3.38 23.15
N HIS A 267 -9.43 4.29 22.45
CA HIS A 267 -8.27 3.99 21.64
C HIS A 267 -7.03 4.70 22.19
N VAL A 268 -5.99 3.92 22.47
CA VAL A 268 -4.66 4.41 22.82
C VAL A 268 -3.68 3.74 21.86
N GLN A 269 -2.95 4.54 21.10
CA GLN A 269 -1.94 4.05 20.17
C GLN A 269 -0.66 4.85 20.31
N ASP A 270 0.43 4.11 20.40
CA ASP A 270 1.79 4.61 20.36
C ASP A 270 2.48 4.05 19.12
N THR A 271 3.00 4.94 18.28
CA THR A 271 3.83 4.59 17.13
C THR A 271 5.20 5.18 17.35
N VAL A 272 6.24 4.37 17.20
CA VAL A 272 7.64 4.80 17.21
C VAL A 272 8.32 4.26 15.97
N LYS A 273 9.06 5.12 15.26
CA LYS A 273 9.79 4.75 14.06
C LYS A 273 11.22 5.28 14.12
N LEU A 274 12.14 4.45 13.65
CA LEU A 274 13.55 4.79 13.46
C LEU A 274 13.96 4.40 12.05
N LYS A 275 14.67 5.28 11.35
CA LYS A 275 15.23 5.05 10.02
C LYS A 275 16.68 5.51 10.00
N ALA A 276 17.50 4.76 9.26
CA ALA A 276 18.87 5.11 8.94
C ALA A 276 19.12 4.81 7.47
N ALA A 277 19.83 5.69 6.79
CA ALA A 277 20.29 5.50 5.42
C ALA A 277 21.78 5.83 5.37
N LEU A 278 22.54 5.00 4.67
CA LEU A 278 23.98 5.16 4.50
C LEU A 278 24.29 5.18 3.00
N ASP A 279 24.71 6.34 2.51
CA ASP A 279 25.15 6.53 1.14
C ASP A 279 26.56 5.96 0.98
N LEU A 280 26.60 4.70 0.52
CA LEU A 280 27.81 4.07 0.02
C LEU A 280 28.01 4.60 -1.40
N GLY A 281 28.65 5.76 -1.57
CA GLY A 281 28.93 6.32 -2.90
C GLY A 281 29.55 5.29 -3.86
N ASP A 282 29.54 5.55 -5.16
CA ASP A 282 30.06 4.62 -6.17
C ASP A 282 31.43 4.06 -5.76
N VAL A 283 31.45 2.76 -5.45
CA VAL A 283 32.69 2.01 -5.34
C VAL A 283 33.24 1.93 -6.76
N ALA A 284 34.22 2.78 -7.05
CA ALA A 284 34.97 2.81 -8.31
C ALA A 284 35.52 1.43 -8.69
#